data_AF-A0A2G1X8E9-F1
#
_entry.id   AF-A0A2G1X8E9-F1
#
_cell.length_a   1.000
_cell.length_b   1.000
_cell.length_c   1.000
_cell.angle_alpha   90.00
_cell.angle_beta   90.00
_cell.angle_gamma   90.00
#
_symmetry.space_group_name_H-M   'P 1'
#
loop_
_entity.id
_entity.type
_entity.pdbx_description
1 polymer ?
#
loop_
_entity_poly.entity_id
_entity_poly.type
_entity_poly.pdbx_seq_one_letter_code
_entity_poly.pdbx_strand_id
1 'polypeptide(L)' 'TDGDRVGRAAGPSLALPADVAARIDDGEELGPVMDDLLDTDGIAERGGAAGALTNGRIDRAEALAAGVSGALGPFVTDLY' A
#
# COMPACT_ATOMS: atom_id res chain seq x y z
N THR A 1 12.08 -13.39 -6.50
CA THR A 1 12.87 -14.61 -6.29
C THR A 1 13.75 -14.79 -7.50
N ASP A 2 15.01 -15.18 -7.32
CA ASP A 2 15.91 -15.59 -8.41
C ASP A 2 15.88 -17.11 -8.65
N GLY A 3 15.02 -17.83 -7.93
CA GLY A 3 14.94 -19.30 -7.94
C GLY A 3 15.47 -19.92 -6.65
N ASP A 4 16.48 -19.29 -6.03
CA ASP A 4 17.15 -19.81 -4.83
C ASP A 4 16.87 -18.93 -3.60
N ARG A 5 16.71 -17.62 -3.80
CA ARG A 5 16.54 -16.62 -2.75
C ARG A 5 15.26 -15.83 -2.96
N VAL A 6 14.62 -15.48 -1.84
CA VAL A 6 13.39 -14.68 -1.83
C VAL A 6 13.59 -13.44 -0.99
N GLY A 7 13.65 -12.28 -1.65
CA GLY A 7 13.58 -10.99 -0.98
C GLY A 7 12.13 -10.62 -0.63
N ARG A 8 11.95 -10.01 0.53
CA ARG A 8 10.65 -9.54 1.02
C ARG A 8 10.81 -8.16 1.61
N ALA A 9 9.95 -7.24 1.20
CA ALA A 9 9.75 -5.96 1.85
C ALA A 9 8.32 -5.49 1.58
N ALA A 10 7.93 -4.41 2.25
CA ALA A 10 6.64 -3.77 2.06
C ALA A 10 6.85 -2.29 1.73
N GLY A 11 5.85 -1.69 1.09
CA GLY A 11 5.75 -0.24 1.01
C GLY A 11 5.48 0.38 2.39
N PRO A 12 5.37 1.72 2.46
CA PRO A 12 5.06 2.41 3.71
C PRO A 12 3.73 1.93 4.31
N SER A 13 3.69 1.81 5.64
CA SER A 13 2.45 1.61 6.38
C SER A 13 1.80 2.96 6.69
N LEU A 14 0.49 3.05 6.49
CA LEU A 14 -0.30 4.25 6.76
C LEU A 14 -1.32 3.93 7.85
N ALA A 15 -1.49 4.84 8.81
CA ALA A 15 -2.53 4.71 9.81
C ALA A 15 -3.90 4.93 9.15
N LEU A 16 -4.84 4.03 9.43
CA LEU A 16 -6.22 4.19 9.01
C LEU A 16 -6.96 5.12 9.99
N PRO A 17 -7.90 5.95 9.50
CA PRO A 17 -8.91 6.58 10.35
C PRO A 17 -9.65 5.53 11.20
N ALA A 18 -10.07 5.89 12.41
CA ALA A 18 -10.61 4.93 13.38
C ALA A 18 -11.90 4.23 12.90
N ASP A 19 -12.75 4.96 12.19
CA ASP A 19 -13.97 4.47 11.55
C ASP A 19 -13.68 3.49 10.41
N VAL A 20 -12.67 3.79 9.57
CA VAL A 20 -12.20 2.87 8.54
C VAL A 20 -11.64 1.60 9.17
N ALA A 21 -10.76 1.74 10.17
CA ALA A 21 -10.14 0.61 10.85
C ALA A 21 -11.17 -0.34 11.45
N ALA A 22 -12.19 0.20 12.14
CA ALA A 22 -13.27 -0.61 12.73
C ALA A 22 -14.00 -1.45 11.67
N ARG A 23 -14.29 -0.88 10.50
CA ARG A 23 -14.94 -1.61 9.38
C ARG A 23 -14.07 -2.73 8.82
N ILE A 24 -12.76 -2.51 8.73
CA ILE A 24 -11.82 -3.57 8.30
C ILE A 24 -11.75 -4.68 9.34
N ASP A 25 -11.73 -4.34 10.62
CA ASP A 25 -11.75 -5.32 11.72
C ASP A 25 -13.05 -6.15 11.72
N ASP A 26 -14.17 -5.56 11.27
CA ASP A 26 -15.45 -6.24 11.04
C ASP A 26 -15.50 -7.07 9.74
N GLY A 27 -14.42 -7.08 8.97
CA GLY A 27 -14.23 -7.92 7.78
C GLY A 27 -14.57 -7.26 6.44
N GLU A 28 -14.80 -5.95 6.41
CA GLU A 28 -15.01 -5.21 5.17
C GLU A 28 -13.71 -5.02 4.38
N GLU A 29 -13.82 -4.86 3.05
CA GLU A 29 -12.67 -4.59 2.18
C GLU A 29 -12.33 -3.10 2.15
N LEU A 30 -11.04 -2.78 2.23
CA LEU A 30 -10.56 -1.38 2.27
C LEU A 30 -10.97 -0.55 1.05
N GLY A 31 -11.03 -1.14 -0.15
CA GLY A 31 -11.44 -0.41 -1.36
C GLY A 31 -12.85 0.16 -1.24
N PRO A 32 -13.88 -0.68 -1.10
CA PRO A 32 -15.27 -0.24 -0.89
C PRO A 32 -15.46 0.69 0.30
N VAL A 33 -14.78 0.46 1.43
CA VAL A 33 -14.86 1.34 2.61
C VAL A 33 -14.33 2.75 2.29
N MET A 34 -13.22 2.85 1.56
CA MET A 34 -12.64 4.14 1.18
C MET A 34 -13.48 4.84 0.09
N ASP A 35 -14.11 4.08 -0.81
CA ASP A 35 -15.04 4.60 -1.82
C ASP A 35 -16.27 5.25 -1.16
N ASP A 36 -16.88 4.55 -0.20
CA ASP A 36 -18.00 5.06 0.61
C ASP A 36 -17.63 6.31 1.43
N LEU A 37 -16.45 6.31 2.08
CA LEU A 37 -15.97 7.45 2.86
C LEU A 37 -15.76 8.72 2.02
N LEU A 38 -15.32 8.56 0.77
CA LEU A 38 -14.94 9.67 -0.10
C LEU A 38 -16.01 10.05 -1.12
N ASP A 39 -17.19 9.42 -1.05
CA ASP A 39 -18.28 9.56 -2.02
C ASP A 39 -17.79 9.42 -3.46
N THR A 40 -17.03 8.36 -3.71
CA THR A 40 -16.39 8.08 -5.00
C THR A 40 -16.50 6.61 -5.37
N ASP A 41 -16.51 6.32 -6.67
CA ASP A 41 -16.30 4.98 -7.19
C ASP A 41 -14.84 4.82 -7.65
N GLY A 42 -14.19 3.73 -7.26
CA GLY A 42 -12.92 3.31 -7.84
C GLY A 42 -11.70 4.11 -7.36
N ILE A 43 -11.55 4.32 -6.05
CA ILE A 43 -10.39 5.01 -5.45
C ILE A 43 -9.05 4.40 -5.89
N ALA A 44 -9.04 3.10 -6.21
CA ALA A 44 -7.86 2.39 -6.73
C ALA A 44 -7.28 3.01 -8.02
N GLU A 45 -8.13 3.59 -8.88
CA GLU A 45 -7.74 4.26 -10.12
C GLU A 45 -7.29 5.71 -9.89
N ARG A 46 -7.57 6.27 -8.71
CA ARG A 46 -7.32 7.67 -8.33
C ARG A 46 -6.18 7.84 -7.32
N GLY A 47 -5.15 6.99 -7.43
CA GLY A 47 -4.01 6.98 -6.51
C GLY A 47 -4.19 6.08 -5.27
N GLY A 48 -5.35 5.44 -5.12
CA GLY A 48 -5.63 4.48 -4.06
C GLY A 48 -5.79 5.10 -2.67
N ALA A 49 -6.02 4.24 -1.68
CA ALA A 49 -6.16 4.66 -0.28
C ALA A 49 -4.92 5.43 0.22
N ALA A 50 -3.72 5.10 -0.25
CA ALA A 50 -2.49 5.81 0.12
C ALA A 50 -2.51 7.27 -0.34
N GLY A 51 -2.94 7.54 -1.57
CA GLY A 51 -3.11 8.89 -2.09
C GLY A 51 -4.15 9.68 -1.30
N ALA A 52 -5.30 9.06 -1.00
CA ALA A 52 -6.35 9.70 -0.22
C ALA A 52 -5.87 10.07 1.20
N LEU A 53 -5.27 9.11 1.91
CA LEU A 53 -4.84 9.28 3.30
C LEU A 53 -3.67 10.24 3.47
N THR A 54 -2.90 10.49 2.42
CA THR A 54 -1.73 11.38 2.46
C THR A 54 -1.98 12.72 1.76
N ASN A 55 -3.21 12.95 1.29
CA ASN A 55 -3.57 14.10 0.46
C ASN A 55 -2.60 14.26 -0.72
N GLY A 56 -2.48 13.18 -1.49
CA GLY A 56 -1.71 13.09 -2.73
C GLY A 56 -0.19 13.11 -2.60
N ARG A 57 0.36 13.04 -1.38
CA ARG A 57 1.83 13.08 -1.16
C ARG A 57 2.52 11.75 -1.44
N ILE A 58 1.79 10.65 -1.38
CA ILE A 58 2.27 9.33 -1.74
C ILE A 58 1.29 8.78 -2.76
N ASP A 59 1.75 8.61 -3.99
CA ASP A 59 0.97 7.85 -4.96
C ASP A 59 1.22 6.33 -4.84
N ARG A 60 0.35 5.55 -5.47
CA ARG A 60 0.42 4.09 -5.45
C ARG A 60 1.71 3.54 -6.06
N ALA A 61 2.21 4.17 -7.13
CA ALA A 61 3.40 3.70 -7.82
C ALA A 61 4.65 3.94 -6.96
N GLU A 62 4.76 5.09 -6.30
CA GLU A 62 5.84 5.42 -5.36
C GLU A 62 5.87 4.44 -4.17
N ALA A 63 4.72 4.16 -3.57
CA ALA A 63 4.61 3.21 -2.46
C ALA A 63 5.04 1.80 -2.87
N LEU A 64 4.62 1.34 -4.05
CA LEU A 64 5.00 0.03 -4.59
C LEU A 64 6.49 -0.01 -4.99
N ALA A 65 7.01 1.05 -5.60
CA ALA A 65 8.41 1.17 -5.95
C ALA A 65 9.30 1.02 -4.72
N ALA A 66 8.96 1.70 -3.61
CA ALA A 66 9.69 1.55 -2.36
C ALA A 66 9.73 0.10 -1.85
N GLY A 67 8.58 -0.58 -1.86
CA GLY A 67 8.48 -1.99 -1.46
C GLY A 67 9.28 -2.93 -2.37
N VAL A 68 9.21 -2.74 -3.69
CA VAL A 68 9.98 -3.54 -4.66
C VAL A 68 11.47 -3.29 -4.51
N SER A 69 11.90 -2.04 -4.41
CA SER A 69 13.31 -1.69 -4.19
C SER A 69 13.86 -2.30 -2.91
N GLY A 70 13.09 -2.27 -1.81
CA GLY A 70 13.47 -2.94 -0.57
C GLY A 70 13.59 -4.46 -0.73
N ALA A 71 12.64 -5.07 -1.43
CA ALA A 71 12.65 -6.52 -1.69
C ALA A 71 13.80 -6.95 -2.62
N LEU A 72 14.33 -6.03 -3.43
CA LEU A 72 15.45 -6.30 -4.32
C LEU A 72 16.82 -6.33 -3.62
N GLY A 73 16.92 -5.87 -2.36
CA GLY A 73 18.18 -5.77 -1.61
C GLY A 73 19.10 -6.99 -1.76
N PRO A 74 18.64 -8.22 -1.47
CA PRO A 74 19.47 -9.43 -1.60
C PRO A 74 20.04 -9.71 -3.00
N PHE A 75 19.52 -9.07 -4.06
CA PHE A 75 19.91 -9.33 -5.44
C PHE A 75 20.78 -8.22 -6.06
N VAL A 76 20.86 -7.04 -5.42
CA VAL A 76 21.49 -5.84 -6.02
C VAL A 76 22.62 -5.24 -5.18
N THR A 77 22.94 -5.85 -4.03
CA THR A 77 24.05 -5.42 -3.17
C THR A 77 24.77 -6.63 -2.56
N ASP A 78 26.06 -6.47 -2.28
CA ASP A 78 26.94 -7.51 -1.71
C ASP A 78 26.79 -7.68 -0.19
N LEU A 79 25.77 -7.06 0.43
CA LEU A 79 25.54 -7.09 1.88
C LEU A 79 24.72 -8.30 2.36
N TYR A 80 24.34 -9.22 1.46
CA TYR A 80 23.49 -10.38 1.72
C TYR A 80 24.08 -11.67 1.16
#